data_AF-A0A7X8I7R5-F1
#
_entry.id   AF-A0A7X8I7R5-F1
#
_cell.length_a   1.000
_cell.length_b   1.000
_cell.length_c   1.000
_cell.angle_alpha   90.00
_cell.angle_beta   90.00
_cell.angle_gamma   90.00
#
_symmetry.space_group_name_H-M   'P 1'
#
loop_
_entity.id
_entity.type
_entity.pdbx_description
1 polymer ?
#
loop_
_entity_poly.entity_id
_entity_poly.type
_entity_poly.pdbx_seq_one_letter_code
_entity_poly.pdbx_strand_id
1 'polypeptide(L)' 'NILRGGEEGRERYIRFLSRGSSAYSLDILRDAGVDMTSPAPLEEVIRSFREKTSLLAGLLNL' A
#
# COMPACT_ATOMS: atom_id res chain seq x y z
N ASN A 1 1.01 -2.10 -5.26
CA ASN A 1 1.34 -3.10 -6.31
C ASN A 1 0.15 -3.89 -6.88
N ILE A 2 -1.11 -3.45 -6.68
CA ILE A 2 -2.30 -4.13 -7.23
C ILE A 2 -2.32 -4.09 -8.77
N LEU A 3 -1.90 -2.97 -9.36
CA LEU A 3 -1.89 -2.76 -10.82
C LEU A 3 -0.73 -3.46 -11.55
N ARG A 4 0.32 -3.90 -10.83
CA ARG A 4 1.53 -4.50 -11.41
C ARG A 4 1.58 -6.02 -11.31
N GLY A 5 0.71 -6.62 -10.49
CA GLY A 5 0.71 -8.07 -10.21
C GLY A 5 -0.13 -8.93 -11.16
N GLY A 6 -0.71 -8.35 -12.21
CA GLY A 6 -1.61 -9.07 -13.12
C GLY A 6 -2.75 -9.77 -12.38
N GLU A 7 -3.09 -10.98 -12.82
CA GLU A 7 -4.24 -11.73 -12.30
C GLU A 7 -4.05 -12.18 -10.84
N GLU A 8 -2.83 -12.52 -10.44
CA GLU A 8 -2.50 -12.87 -9.06
C GLU A 8 -2.61 -11.65 -8.11
N GLY A 9 -2.27 -10.45 -8.61
CA GLY A 9 -2.46 -9.20 -7.87
C GLY A 9 -3.93 -8.86 -7.68
N ARG A 10 -4.75 -9.12 -8.71
CA ARG A 10 -6.21 -8.95 -8.67
C ARG A 10 -6.86 -9.91 -7.68
N GLU A 11 -6.52 -11.21 -7.73
CA GLU A 11 -7.06 -12.21 -6.81
C GLU A 11 -6.73 -11.90 -5.35
N ARG A 12 -5.49 -11.48 -5.06
CA ARG A 12 -5.10 -11.03 -3.72
C ARG A 12 -5.96 -9.87 -3.22
N TYR A 13 -6.23 -8.89 -4.09
CA TYR A 13 -7.06 -7.74 -3.73
C TYR A 13 -8.52 -8.13 -3.47
N ILE A 14 -9.12 -8.98 -4.32
CA ILE A 14 -10.49 -9.48 -4.09
C ILE A 14 -10.57 -10.29 -2.79
N ARG A 15 -9.58 -11.14 -2.52
CA ARG A 15 -9.51 -11.91 -1.27
C ARG A 15 -9.44 -10.98 -0.06
N PHE A 16 -8.60 -9.95 -0.09
CA PHE A 16 -8.54 -8.92 0.95
C PHE A 16 -9.91 -8.27 1.20
N LEU A 17 -10.59 -7.81 0.14
CA LEU A 17 -11.91 -7.18 0.27
C LEU A 17 -12.97 -8.13 0.83
N SER A 18 -12.94 -9.41 0.45
CA SER A 18 -13.90 -10.41 0.93
C SER A 18 -13.82 -10.71 2.43
N ARG A 19 -12.71 -10.37 3.11
CA ARG A 19 -12.57 -10.61 4.56
C ARG A 19 -13.35 -9.62 5.41
N GLY A 20 -13.72 -8.45 4.88
CA GLY A 20 -14.51 -7.45 5.61
C GLY A 20 -13.98 -7.22 7.04
N SER A 21 -14.87 -7.23 8.02
CA SER A 21 -14.55 -7.12 9.45
C SER A 21 -14.39 -8.46 10.18
N SER A 22 -14.32 -9.58 9.45
CA SER A 22 -14.33 -10.92 10.06
C SER A 22 -12.95 -11.42 10.54
N ALA A 23 -11.90 -10.60 10.40
CA ALA A 23 -10.54 -10.93 10.82
C ALA A 23 -9.83 -9.70 11.41
N TYR A 24 -8.76 -9.93 12.18
CA TYR A 24 -7.98 -8.84 12.76
C TYR A 24 -7.26 -8.03 11.67
N SER A 25 -7.26 -6.71 11.81
CA SER A 25 -6.71 -5.80 10.81
C SER A 25 -5.24 -6.08 10.46
N LEU A 26 -4.43 -6.49 11.45
CA LEU A 26 -3.02 -6.83 11.22
C LEU A 26 -2.86 -8.09 10.36
N ASP A 27 -3.72 -9.10 10.54
CA ASP A 27 -3.71 -10.33 9.75
C ASP A 27 -4.17 -10.07 8.33
N ILE A 28 -5.20 -9.23 8.16
CA ILE A 28 -5.69 -8.81 6.85
C ILE A 28 -4.58 -8.08 6.06
N LEU A 29 -3.85 -7.16 6.71
CA LEU A 29 -2.76 -6.42 6.07
C LEU A 29 -1.58 -7.33 5.73
N ARG A 30 -1.22 -8.24 6.63
CA ARG A 30 -0.15 -9.23 6.39
C ARG A 30 -0.46 -10.12 5.20
N ASP A 31 -1.70 -10.61 5.08
CA ASP A 31 -2.16 -11.42 3.94
C ASP A 31 -2.16 -10.62 2.63
N ALA A 32 -2.38 -9.31 2.69
CA ALA A 32 -2.23 -8.40 1.56
C ALA A 32 -0.76 -8.07 1.24
N GLY A 33 0.20 -8.64 1.96
CA GLY A 33 1.63 -8.44 1.79
C GLY A 33 2.20 -7.21 2.51
N VAL A 34 1.47 -6.64 3.46
CA VAL A 34 1.86 -5.46 4.23
C VAL A 34 2.07 -5.83 5.70
N ASP A 35 3.33 -5.95 6.11
CA ASP A 35 3.68 -6.25 7.50
C ASP A 35 3.84 -4.97 8.34
N MET A 36 2.81 -4.64 9.10
CA MET A 36 2.76 -3.49 10.01
C MET A 36 3.54 -3.69 11.32
N THR A 37 4.18 -4.85 11.55
CA THR A 37 5.06 -5.06 12.70
C THR A 37 6.46 -4.48 12.50
N SER A 38 6.78 -4.07 11.27
CA SER A 38 8.00 -3.39 10.89
C SER A 38 7.74 -1.91 10.54
N PRO A 39 8.74 -1.03 10.61
CA PRO A 39 8.59 0.37 10.19
C PRO A 39 8.51 0.54 8.66
N ALA A 40 8.88 -0.49 7.88
CA ALA A 40 9.04 -0.40 6.44
C ALA A 40 7.81 0.13 5.67
N PRO A 41 6.55 -0.28 5.98
CA PRO A 41 5.38 0.26 5.28
C PRO A 41 5.22 1.77 5.49
N LEU A 42 5.57 2.28 6.68
CA LEU A 42 5.46 3.70 6.98
C LEU A 42 6.57 4.50 6.28
N GLU A 43 7.79 3.98 6.28
CA GLU A 43 8.92 4.58 5.55
C GLU A 43 8.61 4.68 4.04
N GLU A 44 8.00 3.66 3.46
CA GLU A 44 7.58 3.66 2.06
C GLU A 44 6.54 4.76 1.77
N VAL A 45 5.56 4.94 2.67
CA VAL A 45 4.56 6.00 2.56
C VAL A 45 5.19 7.39 2.62
N ILE A 46 6.09 7.63 3.60
CA ILE A 46 6.77 8.92 3.76
C ILE A 46 7.64 9.22 2.53
N ARG A 47 8.34 8.22 1.99
CA ARG A 47 9.11 8.35 0.76
C ARG A 47 8.21 8.73 -0.42
N SER A 48 7.10 8.03 -0.62
CA SER A 48 6.15 8.35 -1.71
C SER A 48 5.54 9.74 -1.56
N PHE A 49 5.25 10.17 -0.33
CA PHE A 49 4.76 11.51 -0.06
C PHE A 49 5.81 12.56 -0.46
N ARG A 50 7.06 12.38 -0.04
CA ARG A 50 8.18 13.26 -0.41
C ARG A 50 8.32 13.38 -1.92
N GLU A 51 8.35 12.26 -2.65
CA GLU A 51 8.44 12.23 -4.11
C GLU A 51 7.33 13.05 -4.78
N LYS A 52 6.08 12.88 -4.34
CA LYS A 52 4.93 13.64 -4.86
C LYS A 52 5.02 15.12 -4.52
N THR A 53 5.44 15.48 -3.32
CA THR A 53 5.63 16.89 -2.94
C THR A 53 6.76 17.56 -3.71
N SER A 54 7.86 16.85 -3.98
CA SER A 54 8.96 17.35 -4.80
C SER A 54 8.53 17.54 -6.26
N LEU A 55 7.73 16.62 -6.80
CA LEU A 55 7.12 16.77 -8.13
C LEU A 55 6.24 18.02 -8.19
N LEU A 56 5.36 18.20 -7.20
CA LEU A 56 4.49 19.37 -7.12
C LEU A 56 5.30 20.67 -7.02
N ALA A 57 6.34 20.72 -6.19
CA ALA A 57 7.21 21.88 -6.08
C ALA A 57 7.85 22.25 -7.44
N GLY A 58 8.36 21.25 -8.16
CA GLY A 58 8.91 21.45 -9.50
C GLY A 58 7.89 21.99 -10.52
N LEU A 59 6.63 21.58 -10.43
CA LEU A 59 5.54 22.12 -11.28
C LEU A 59 5.16 23.57 -10.92
N LEU A 60 5.41 23.97 -9.68
CA LEU A 60 5.14 25.32 -9.18
C LEU A 60 6.35 26.26 -9.27
N ASN A 61 7.47 25.78 -9.82
CA ASN A 61 8.76 26.50 -9.85
C ASN A 61 9.22 26.98 -8.46
N LEU A 62 8.97 26.17 -7.42
CA LEU A 62 9.45 26.37 -6.05
C LEU A 62 10.81 25.69 -5.82
#